data_AF-A0A968WU33-F1
#
_entry.id   AF-A0A968WU33-F1
#
_cell.length_a   1.000
_cell.length_b   1.000
_cell.length_c   1.000
_cell.angle_alpha   90.00
_cell.angle_beta   90.00
_cell.angle_gamma   90.00
#
_symmetry.space_group_name_H-M   'P 1'
#
loop_
_entity.id
_entity.type
_entity.pdbx_description
1 polymer ?
#
loop_
_entity_poly.entity_id
_entity_poly.type
_entity_poly.pdbx_seq_one_letter_code
_entity_poly.pdbx_strand_id
1 'polypeptide(L)'
;MVHENLRDSILAALRSANGNPLSKSQLSRGLKLPGTRITELRNTLDSLVKEGAILEGKKACYHLPTGLKNQLTGTLKFHPKGHAYFFPDVSDVQNRSTGIDLKENSRIFIDRRNVGTSLDGDRVLVSLIKTVARPFRIRSEFTPGPSDEIKGKVDEVIVRRSGKIVGIYQKKANFGWVETDDKAIDSNIDVVGDTTAMPGQLVVLDLEEWSDRNVRPRGLIIEVLGWPGDPGVDIISVIHRFGLRTSFPDHVLAEARGVSEEPEPTEIKRRKDWRDQLVITIDPADAKDHDDAIWLEKTAKGWTLAVHIADVSHYIKPGSPMDKEAVERGNSTYLVDRVLPMLPTELSNGICSLKPNVDRLTKCALLEILTPEKSSRLSLSMP
;
A
#
# COMPACT_ATOMS: atom_id res chain seq x y z
N MET A 1 -18.37 -1.12 -42.97
CA MET A 1 -17.78 -0.02 -42.19
C MET A 1 -18.10 -0.29 -40.74
N VAL A 2 -17.05 -0.49 -39.95
CA VAL A 2 -17.11 -0.96 -38.56
C VAL A 2 -17.96 0.00 -37.74
N HIS A 3 -18.93 -0.52 -36.98
CA HIS A 3 -19.63 0.23 -35.96
C HIS A 3 -18.61 0.57 -34.86
N GLU A 4 -17.90 1.69 -35.02
CA GLU A 4 -17.14 2.26 -33.91
C GLU A 4 -18.11 2.57 -32.76
N ASN A 5 -17.76 2.08 -31.57
CA ASN A 5 -18.50 2.30 -30.36
C ASN A 5 -18.59 3.81 -30.11
N LEU A 6 -19.81 4.35 -30.07
CA LEU A 6 -20.06 5.79 -29.94
C LEU A 6 -19.37 6.38 -28.69
N ARG A 7 -19.25 5.58 -27.63
CA ARG A 7 -18.52 5.92 -26.41
C ARG A 7 -17.04 6.23 -26.69
N ASP A 8 -16.36 5.35 -27.41
CA ASP A 8 -14.93 5.48 -27.70
C ASP A 8 -14.66 6.65 -28.64
N SER A 9 -15.55 6.89 -29.61
CA SER A 9 -15.48 8.04 -30.51
C SER A 9 -15.64 9.38 -29.76
N ILE A 10 -16.54 9.46 -28.77
CA ILE A 10 -16.70 10.67 -27.93
C ILE A 10 -15.42 10.93 -27.12
N LEU A 11 -14.86 9.89 -26.49
CA LEU A 11 -13.63 10.03 -25.71
C LEU A 11 -12.43 10.41 -26.59
N ALA A 12 -12.32 9.84 -27.79
CA ALA A 12 -11.27 10.19 -28.75
C ALA A 12 -11.38 11.65 -29.22
N ALA A 13 -12.60 12.13 -29.49
CA ALA A 13 -12.84 13.53 -29.87
C ALA A 13 -12.45 14.51 -28.74
N LEU A 14 -12.79 14.18 -27.49
CA LEU A 14 -12.41 14.99 -26.34
C LEU A 14 -10.90 14.94 -26.04
N ARG A 15 -10.22 13.80 -26.27
CA ARG A 15 -8.75 13.69 -26.19
C ARG A 15 -8.08 14.59 -27.22
N SER A 16 -8.62 14.61 -28.44
CA SER A 16 -8.09 15.41 -29.56
C SER A 16 -8.30 16.91 -29.36
N ALA A 17 -9.25 17.31 -28.51
CA ALA A 17 -9.51 18.71 -28.16
C ALA A 17 -8.50 19.31 -27.14
N ASN A 18 -7.56 18.50 -26.64
CA ASN A 18 -6.42 18.91 -25.80
C ASN A 18 -6.77 19.78 -24.56
N GLY A 19 -7.96 19.57 -24.00
CA GLY A 19 -8.46 20.29 -22.81
C GLY A 19 -9.47 21.41 -23.10
N ASN A 20 -9.80 21.67 -24.37
CA ASN A 20 -10.89 22.59 -24.71
C ASN A 20 -12.26 21.88 -24.55
N PRO A 21 -13.20 22.43 -23.77
CA PRO A 21 -14.54 21.87 -23.65
C PRO A 21 -15.29 21.89 -24.98
N LEU A 22 -15.95 20.77 -25.31
CA LEU A 22 -16.76 20.62 -26.53
C LEU A 22 -18.24 20.54 -26.19
N SER A 23 -19.08 21.35 -26.83
CA SER A 23 -20.53 21.24 -26.74
C SER A 23 -21.06 20.00 -27.46
N LYS A 24 -22.29 19.60 -27.13
CA LYS A 24 -23.03 18.55 -27.86
C LYS A 24 -23.07 18.79 -29.37
N SER A 25 -23.25 20.05 -29.80
CA SER A 25 -23.29 20.41 -31.23
C SER A 25 -21.92 20.21 -31.90
N GLN A 26 -20.83 20.57 -31.21
CA GLN A 26 -19.47 20.37 -31.70
C GLN A 26 -19.10 18.88 -31.79
N LEU A 27 -19.48 18.08 -30.78
CA LEU A 27 -19.28 16.62 -30.81
C LEU A 27 -20.09 15.97 -31.93
N SER A 28 -21.37 16.33 -32.08
CA SER A 28 -22.22 15.81 -33.16
C SER A 28 -21.67 16.14 -34.55
N ARG A 29 -21.11 17.34 -34.73
CA ARG A 29 -20.52 17.78 -36.00
C ARG A 29 -19.17 17.11 -36.26
N GLY A 30 -18.31 17.02 -35.26
CA GLY A 30 -17.00 16.38 -35.34
C GLY A 30 -17.09 14.88 -35.64
N LEU A 31 -18.07 14.20 -35.05
CA LEU A 31 -18.35 12.77 -35.25
C LEU A 31 -19.23 12.48 -36.49
N LYS A 32 -19.63 13.51 -37.25
CA LYS A 32 -20.50 13.40 -38.44
C LYS A 32 -21.77 12.55 -38.19
N LEU A 33 -22.39 12.71 -37.03
CA LEU A 33 -23.53 11.89 -36.63
C LEU A 33 -24.83 12.36 -37.35
N PRO A 34 -25.63 11.45 -37.91
CA PRO A 34 -26.94 11.79 -38.48
C PRO A 34 -27.93 12.20 -37.39
N GLY A 35 -28.93 13.00 -37.75
CA GLY A 35 -29.93 13.54 -36.80
C GLY A 35 -30.67 12.49 -35.99
N THR A 36 -30.81 11.28 -36.53
CA THR A 36 -31.44 10.12 -35.87
C THR A 36 -30.65 9.59 -34.66
N ARG A 37 -29.35 9.88 -34.56
CA ARG A 37 -28.47 9.43 -33.46
C ARG A 37 -28.22 10.49 -32.38
N ILE A 38 -28.91 11.63 -32.45
CA ILE A 38 -28.76 12.73 -31.47
C ILE A 38 -29.26 12.35 -30.08
N THR A 39 -30.26 11.47 -30.00
CA THR A 39 -30.78 10.92 -28.74
C THR A 39 -29.79 9.93 -28.12
N GLU A 40 -29.19 9.08 -28.95
CA GLU A 40 -28.15 8.13 -28.54
C GLU A 40 -26.89 8.86 -28.01
N LEU A 41 -26.47 9.93 -28.68
CA LEU A 41 -25.39 10.81 -28.22
C LEU A 41 -25.69 11.42 -26.85
N ARG A 42 -26.94 11.88 -26.62
CA ARG A 42 -27.35 12.45 -25.32
C ARG A 42 -27.22 11.40 -24.21
N ASN A 43 -27.84 10.24 -24.40
CA ASN A 43 -27.85 9.18 -23.38
C ASN A 43 -26.43 8.70 -23.07
N THR A 44 -25.56 8.63 -24.08
CA THR A 44 -24.15 8.24 -23.90
C THR A 44 -23.35 9.30 -23.13
N LEU A 45 -23.58 10.58 -23.40
CA LEU A 45 -22.97 11.68 -22.64
C LEU A 45 -23.45 11.68 -21.18
N ASP A 46 -24.75 11.50 -20.94
CA ASP A 46 -25.33 11.44 -19.59
C ASP A 46 -24.77 10.24 -18.81
N SER A 47 -24.62 9.08 -19.45
CA SER A 47 -23.96 7.90 -18.85
C SER A 47 -22.50 8.18 -18.51
N LEU A 48 -21.74 8.78 -19.44
CA LEU A 48 -20.33 9.11 -19.23
C LEU A 48 -20.12 10.15 -18.13
N VAL A 49 -21.04 11.11 -17.96
CA VAL A 49 -21.02 12.07 -16.84
C VAL A 49 -21.33 11.36 -15.53
N LYS A 50 -22.37 10.50 -15.50
CA LYS A 50 -22.75 9.73 -14.31
C LYS A 50 -21.66 8.76 -13.84
N GLU A 51 -20.90 8.21 -14.79
CA GLU A 51 -19.74 7.34 -14.53
C GLU A 51 -18.45 8.12 -14.19
N GLY A 52 -18.46 9.46 -14.28
CA GLY A 52 -17.29 10.31 -14.03
C GLY A 52 -16.21 10.24 -15.12
N ALA A 53 -16.49 9.65 -16.27
CA ALA A 53 -15.56 9.52 -17.40
C ALA A 53 -15.39 10.83 -18.19
N ILE A 54 -16.36 11.76 -18.08
CA ILE A 54 -16.32 13.15 -18.60
C ILE A 54 -16.98 14.07 -17.57
N LEU A 55 -16.64 15.36 -17.61
CA LEU A 55 -17.27 16.41 -16.79
C LEU A 55 -18.09 17.35 -17.68
N GLU A 56 -19.27 17.74 -17.19
CA GLU A 56 -20.08 18.80 -17.79
C GLU A 56 -19.71 20.16 -17.16
N GLY A 57 -19.18 21.06 -17.98
CA GLY A 57 -18.79 22.42 -17.60
C GLY A 57 -19.85 23.46 -17.95
N LYS A 58 -19.45 24.74 -17.89
CA LYS A 58 -20.34 25.87 -18.20
C LYS A 58 -20.90 25.76 -19.63
N LYS A 59 -22.18 26.10 -19.81
CA LYS A 59 -22.92 26.11 -21.09
C LYS A 59 -23.08 24.73 -21.76
N ALA A 60 -23.21 23.66 -20.98
CA ALA A 60 -23.39 22.28 -21.48
C ALA A 60 -22.27 21.84 -22.44
N CYS A 61 -21.04 22.21 -22.07
CA CYS A 61 -19.82 21.78 -22.74
C CYS A 61 -19.16 20.66 -21.94
N TYR A 62 -18.77 19.59 -22.61
CA TYR A 62 -18.15 18.43 -22.01
C TYR A 62 -16.64 18.48 -22.19
N HIS A 63 -15.91 18.05 -21.18
CA HIS A 63 -14.48 17.84 -21.26
C HIS A 63 -14.12 16.54 -20.54
N LEU A 64 -12.98 15.96 -20.87
CA LEU A 64 -12.44 14.89 -20.04
C LEU A 64 -12.21 15.44 -18.63
N PRO A 65 -12.29 14.61 -17.58
CA PRO A 65 -11.80 14.98 -16.28
C PRO A 65 -10.31 15.25 -16.48
N THR A 66 -9.97 16.52 -16.62
CA THR A 66 -8.62 16.97 -16.33
C THR A 66 -8.51 16.75 -14.83
N GLY A 67 -7.95 15.62 -14.42
CA GLY A 67 -7.02 15.68 -13.30
C GLY A 67 -6.15 16.89 -13.58
N LEU A 68 -6.07 17.82 -12.63
CA LEU A 68 -5.26 19.03 -12.75
C LEU A 68 -3.95 18.59 -13.43
N LYS A 69 -3.67 19.07 -14.66
CA LYS A 69 -2.76 18.42 -15.66
C LYS A 69 -1.32 18.13 -15.17
N ASN A 70 -1.03 18.45 -13.92
CA ASN A 70 0.25 18.40 -13.27
C ASN A 70 0.16 17.93 -11.82
N GLN A 71 -0.93 17.28 -11.40
CA GLN A 71 -1.12 16.76 -10.06
C GLN A 71 -1.15 15.23 -10.06
N LEU A 72 -0.60 14.66 -9.00
CA LEU A 72 -0.56 13.23 -8.76
C LEU A 72 -0.97 12.94 -7.31
N THR A 73 -1.68 11.85 -7.12
CA THR A 73 -1.98 11.27 -5.81
C THR A 73 -1.01 10.15 -5.49
N GLY A 74 -0.55 10.06 -4.25
CA GLY A 74 0.42 9.04 -3.87
C GLY A 74 0.90 9.18 -2.44
N THR A 75 1.91 8.41 -2.08
CA THR A 75 2.43 8.35 -0.71
C THR A 75 3.73 9.14 -0.58
N LEU A 76 3.85 9.89 0.51
CA LEU A 76 5.06 10.66 0.82
C LEU A 76 6.00 9.85 1.72
N LYS A 77 7.32 9.92 1.48
CA LYS A 77 8.35 9.33 2.35
C LYS A 77 9.46 10.34 2.64
N PHE A 78 9.70 10.63 3.90
CA PHE A 78 10.71 11.58 4.34
C PHE A 78 12.10 10.95 4.37
N HIS A 79 13.07 11.71 3.89
CA HIS A 79 14.49 11.40 4.05
C HIS A 79 14.99 11.99 5.38
N PRO A 80 16.01 11.40 6.05
CA PRO A 80 16.61 11.94 7.27
C PRO A 80 17.07 13.40 7.21
N LYS A 81 17.31 13.93 6.00
CA LYS A 81 17.70 15.34 5.74
C LYS A 81 16.51 16.29 5.67
N GLY A 82 15.28 15.80 5.82
CA GLY A 82 14.07 16.61 5.93
C GLY A 82 13.34 16.94 4.62
N HIS A 83 13.92 16.60 3.46
CA HIS A 83 13.17 16.55 2.19
C HIS A 83 12.41 15.22 2.10
N ALA A 84 11.49 15.10 1.15
CA ALA A 84 10.71 13.90 0.94
C ALA A 84 10.73 13.42 -0.51
N TYR A 85 10.49 12.13 -0.69
CA TYR A 85 10.19 11.52 -1.98
C TYR A 85 8.71 11.16 -2.02
N PHE A 86 8.05 11.56 -3.10
CA PHE A 86 6.67 11.20 -3.38
C PHE A 86 6.62 10.03 -4.36
N PHE A 87 5.81 9.02 -4.03
CA PHE A 87 5.59 7.82 -4.82
C PHE A 87 4.16 7.83 -5.36
N PRO A 88 3.97 8.07 -6.68
CA PRO A 88 2.64 8.10 -7.27
C PRO A 88 1.94 6.74 -7.21
N ASP A 89 0.62 6.76 -6.98
CA ASP A 89 -0.20 5.55 -7.04
C ASP A 89 -0.36 5.10 -8.50
N VAL A 90 0.38 4.06 -8.90
CA VAL A 90 0.40 3.57 -10.30
C VAL A 90 -0.94 2.93 -10.72
N SER A 91 -1.71 2.42 -9.75
CA SER A 91 -3.05 1.86 -9.95
C SER A 91 -4.14 2.93 -10.16
N ASP A 92 -3.88 4.19 -9.77
CA ASP A 92 -4.88 5.25 -9.80
C ASP A 92 -5.16 5.71 -11.24
N VAL A 93 -6.45 5.69 -11.61
CA VAL A 93 -6.93 6.08 -12.94
C VAL A 93 -6.67 7.57 -13.20
N GLN A 94 -6.78 8.42 -12.18
CA GLN A 94 -6.53 9.87 -12.30
C GLN A 94 -5.06 10.12 -12.60
N ASN A 95 -4.14 9.44 -11.91
CA ASN A 95 -2.70 9.55 -12.16
C ASN A 95 -2.33 9.15 -13.59
N ARG A 96 -2.88 8.04 -14.11
CA ARG A 96 -2.64 7.60 -15.50
C ARG A 96 -3.18 8.58 -16.53
N SER A 97 -4.26 9.30 -16.21
CA SER A 97 -4.88 10.27 -17.10
C SER A 97 -4.05 11.55 -17.30
N THR A 98 -3.03 11.77 -16.47
CA THR A 98 -2.13 12.94 -16.56
C THR A 98 -1.18 12.90 -17.77
N GLY A 99 -0.93 11.70 -18.33
CA GLY A 99 0.04 11.50 -19.42
C GLY A 99 1.50 11.48 -18.98
N ILE A 100 1.78 11.46 -17.67
CA ILE A 100 3.12 11.31 -17.11
C ILE A 100 3.50 9.83 -17.11
N ASP A 101 4.71 9.49 -17.58
CA ASP A 101 5.24 8.14 -17.45
C ASP A 101 5.67 7.87 -16.00
N LEU A 102 4.81 7.16 -15.25
CA LEU A 102 5.03 6.79 -13.86
C LEU A 102 6.06 5.67 -13.67
N LYS A 103 6.46 4.96 -14.74
CA LYS A 103 7.53 3.95 -14.65
C LYS A 103 8.90 4.62 -14.66
N GLU A 104 9.10 5.59 -15.56
CA GLU A 104 10.32 6.40 -15.57
C GLU A 104 10.38 7.34 -14.36
N ASN A 105 9.23 7.89 -13.95
CA ASN A 105 9.11 8.80 -12.81
C ASN A 105 8.49 8.11 -11.59
N SER A 106 9.08 6.99 -11.20
CA SER A 106 8.63 6.19 -10.05
C SER A 106 8.75 6.92 -8.71
N ARG A 107 9.54 8.00 -8.66
CA ARG A 107 9.63 8.91 -7.51
C ARG A 107 9.77 10.36 -7.96
N ILE A 108 9.20 11.27 -7.17
CA ILE A 108 9.30 12.72 -7.37
C ILE A 108 9.91 13.34 -6.13
N PHE A 109 10.88 14.23 -6.32
CA PHE A 109 11.54 14.92 -5.22
C PHE A 109 10.66 16.06 -4.70
N ILE A 110 10.45 16.13 -3.39
CA ILE A 110 9.76 17.24 -2.72
C ILE A 110 10.73 17.89 -1.73
N ASP A 111 11.06 19.16 -2.00
CA ASP A 111 11.89 19.95 -1.10
C ASP A 111 11.20 20.15 0.26
N ARG A 112 11.99 20.27 1.33
CA ARG A 112 11.50 20.47 2.70
C ARG A 112 10.51 21.63 2.83
N ARG A 113 10.65 22.70 2.03
CA ARG A 113 9.74 23.86 2.05
C ARG A 113 8.39 23.57 1.40
N ASN A 114 8.29 22.48 0.64
CA ASN A 114 7.15 22.14 -0.21
C ASN A 114 6.36 20.92 0.30
N VAL A 115 6.70 20.37 1.46
CA VAL A 115 5.97 19.22 2.06
C VAL A 115 4.78 19.64 2.94
N GLY A 116 4.51 20.94 3.11
CA GLY A 116 3.32 21.43 3.83
C GLY A 116 3.26 20.96 5.28
N THR A 117 2.11 20.48 5.74
CA THR A 117 1.90 19.85 7.06
C THR A 117 1.85 18.32 6.98
N SER A 118 2.33 17.74 5.87
CA SER A 118 2.35 16.28 5.69
C SER A 118 3.34 15.61 6.63
N LEU A 119 2.95 14.44 7.10
CA LEU A 119 3.79 13.51 7.84
C LEU A 119 4.36 12.42 6.91
N ASP A 120 5.34 11.67 7.40
CA ASP A 120 5.88 10.52 6.66
C ASP A 120 4.82 9.42 6.49
N GLY A 121 4.62 8.94 5.27
CA GLY A 121 3.58 7.95 4.95
C GLY A 121 2.20 8.53 4.71
N ASP A 122 2.00 9.86 4.78
CA ASP A 122 0.75 10.48 4.35
C ASP A 122 0.49 10.22 2.87
N ARG A 123 -0.78 9.97 2.53
CA ARG A 123 -1.27 10.00 1.16
C ARG A 123 -1.66 11.43 0.81
N VAL A 124 -1.01 11.99 -0.20
CA VAL A 124 -1.06 13.42 -0.51
C VAL A 124 -1.39 13.66 -1.98
N LEU A 125 -1.94 14.83 -2.25
CA LEU A 125 -2.03 15.40 -3.60
C LEU A 125 -0.81 16.28 -3.84
N VAL A 126 -0.07 16.02 -4.91
CA VAL A 126 1.18 16.73 -5.25
C VAL A 126 1.08 17.35 -6.62
N SER A 127 1.31 18.66 -6.72
CA SER A 127 1.58 19.36 -7.97
C SER A 127 3.05 19.27 -8.36
N LEU A 128 3.33 18.95 -9.62
CA LEU A 128 4.70 19.04 -10.14
C LEU A 128 5.13 20.50 -10.32
N ILE A 129 6.38 20.80 -10.01
CA ILE A 129 6.97 22.11 -10.25
C ILE A 129 7.66 22.02 -11.61
N LYS A 130 7.22 22.85 -12.57
CA LYS A 130 7.90 22.95 -13.88
C LYS A 130 9.34 23.43 -13.66
N THR A 131 10.30 22.55 -13.83
CA THR A 131 11.71 22.92 -13.81
C THR A 131 12.01 23.70 -15.10
N VAL A 132 12.09 25.02 -15.02
CA VAL A 132 12.66 25.81 -16.11
C VAL A 132 14.12 25.43 -16.19
N ALA A 133 14.53 24.70 -17.23
CA ALA A 133 15.92 24.39 -17.49
C ALA A 133 16.70 25.72 -17.53
N ARG A 134 17.58 25.96 -16.55
CA ARG A 134 18.46 27.14 -16.58
C ARG A 134 19.47 26.94 -17.73
N PRO A 135 19.57 27.84 -18.72
CA PRO A 135 20.39 27.63 -19.91
C PRO A 135 21.90 27.87 -19.70
N PHE A 136 22.43 27.72 -18.49
CA PHE A 136 23.86 27.91 -18.22
C PHE A 136 24.45 26.67 -17.54
N ARG A 137 25.04 25.77 -18.33
CA ARG A 137 26.04 24.81 -17.85
C ARG A 137 27.39 25.18 -18.46
N ILE A 138 28.33 25.61 -17.61
CA ILE A 138 29.76 25.64 -17.95
C ILE A 138 30.21 24.17 -18.03
N ARG A 139 30.95 23.84 -19.09
CA ARG A 139 31.48 22.50 -19.38
C ARG A 139 32.51 22.05 -18.34
N SER A 140 32.07 21.42 -17.26
CA SER A 140 32.84 20.44 -16.50
C SER A 140 31.94 19.80 -15.45
N GLU A 141 32.05 18.49 -15.28
CA GLU A 141 31.26 17.60 -14.39
C GLU A 141 29.99 16.99 -15.01
N PHE A 142 30.21 15.82 -15.61
CA PHE A 142 29.21 14.89 -16.11
C PHE A 142 28.80 13.94 -14.98
N THR A 143 28.24 14.49 -13.90
CA THR A 143 27.56 13.69 -12.87
C THR A 143 26.11 14.16 -12.81
N PRO A 144 25.11 13.31 -13.09
CA PRO A 144 23.71 13.68 -12.91
C PRO A 144 23.48 13.99 -11.43
N GLY A 145 23.41 15.26 -11.08
CA GLY A 145 23.01 15.69 -9.74
C GLY A 145 21.49 15.58 -9.57
N PRO A 146 20.97 15.76 -8.34
CA PRO A 146 19.54 15.89 -8.04
C PRO A 146 18.83 17.09 -8.72
N SER A 147 19.48 17.74 -9.69
CA SER A 147 18.93 18.81 -10.52
C SER A 147 18.02 18.31 -11.64
N ASP A 148 18.11 17.02 -11.99
CA ASP A 148 17.42 16.45 -13.16
C ASP A 148 16.19 15.61 -12.77
N GLU A 149 15.93 15.41 -11.46
CA GLU A 149 14.70 14.78 -10.96
C GLU A 149 13.50 15.74 -11.02
N ILE A 150 12.33 15.21 -11.37
CA ILE A 150 11.07 15.97 -11.30
C ILE A 150 10.84 16.42 -9.86
N LYS A 151 10.50 17.69 -9.70
CA LYS A 151 10.18 18.30 -8.39
C LYS A 151 8.68 18.42 -8.21
N GLY A 152 8.23 18.29 -6.97
CA GLY A 152 6.83 18.45 -6.59
C GLY A 152 6.63 19.40 -5.41
N LYS A 153 5.37 19.77 -5.21
CA LYS A 153 4.85 20.44 -4.03
C LYS A 153 3.59 19.74 -3.56
N VAL A 154 3.50 19.48 -2.26
CA VAL A 154 2.27 19.01 -1.63
C VAL A 154 1.24 20.13 -1.65
N ASP A 155 0.07 19.83 -2.19
CA ASP A 155 -1.09 20.71 -2.16
C ASP A 155 -2.02 20.36 -0.99
N GLU A 156 -2.26 19.07 -0.76
CA GLU A 156 -3.23 18.60 0.24
C GLU A 156 -2.84 17.23 0.81
N VAL A 157 -3.13 17.01 2.10
CA VAL A 157 -3.10 15.68 2.72
C VAL A 157 -4.47 15.04 2.53
N ILE A 158 -4.56 14.02 1.68
CA ILE A 158 -5.82 13.30 1.38
C ILE A 158 -6.13 12.33 2.51
N VAL A 159 -5.12 11.55 2.91
CA VAL A 159 -5.22 10.62 4.04
C VAL A 159 -3.96 10.78 4.88
N ARG A 160 -4.12 11.25 6.11
CA ARG A 160 -3.02 11.30 7.07
C ARG A 160 -2.69 9.87 7.51
N ARG A 161 -1.40 9.56 7.65
CA ARG A 161 -0.94 8.38 8.40
C ARG A 161 -1.46 8.47 9.83
N SER A 162 -1.19 7.48 10.68
CA SER A 162 -1.55 7.62 12.10
C SER A 162 -1.11 8.99 12.63
N GLY A 163 -2.04 9.79 13.16
CA GLY A 163 -1.75 11.10 13.78
C GLY A 163 -0.91 10.98 15.06
N LYS A 164 -0.48 9.77 15.39
CA LYS A 164 0.31 9.41 16.55
C LYS A 164 1.79 9.71 16.30
N ILE A 165 2.36 10.55 17.16
CA ILE A 165 3.77 10.93 17.16
C ILE A 165 4.41 10.42 18.45
N VAL A 166 5.60 9.84 18.33
CA VAL A 166 6.41 9.43 19.48
C VAL A 166 7.45 10.50 19.78
N GLY A 167 7.65 10.82 21.06
CA GLY A 167 8.67 11.77 21.47
C GLY A 167 8.88 11.80 22.98
N ILE A 168 9.82 12.62 23.43
CA ILE A 168 10.15 12.81 24.84
C ILE A 168 9.35 13.99 25.37
N TYR A 169 8.56 13.74 26.43
CA TYR A 169 7.81 14.80 27.10
C TYR A 169 8.75 15.69 27.92
N GLN A 170 8.57 17.00 27.81
CA GLN A 170 9.27 18.02 28.57
C GLN A 170 8.27 18.98 29.19
N LYS A 171 8.64 19.56 30.33
CA LYS A 171 7.81 20.54 31.02
C LYS A 171 8.65 21.64 31.63
N LYS A 172 8.20 22.88 31.48
CA LYS A 172 8.75 24.04 32.18
C LYS A 172 7.62 24.91 32.71
N ALA A 173 7.56 25.07 34.03
CA ALA A 173 6.43 25.71 34.72
C ALA A 173 5.09 25.09 34.28
N ASN A 174 4.19 25.88 33.71
CA ASN A 174 2.87 25.43 33.26
C ASN A 174 2.84 25.04 31.77
N PHE A 175 3.97 25.07 31.08
CA PHE A 175 4.06 24.73 29.65
C PHE A 175 4.72 23.37 29.46
N GLY A 176 4.03 22.46 28.77
CA GLY A 176 4.55 21.14 28.38
C GLY A 176 4.67 21.04 26.87
N TRP A 177 5.72 20.37 26.39
CA TRP A 177 5.92 20.08 24.97
C TRP A 177 6.52 18.68 24.79
N VAL A 178 6.37 18.12 23.60
CA VAL A 178 7.02 16.87 23.20
C VAL A 178 8.10 17.17 22.17
N GLU A 179 9.28 16.65 22.41
CA GLU A 179 10.41 16.65 21.47
C GLU A 179 10.40 15.35 20.68
N THR A 180 10.25 15.44 19.36
CA THR A 180 10.18 14.27 18.47
C THR A 180 11.34 14.28 17.48
N ASP A 181 11.74 13.09 17.03
CA ASP A 181 12.71 12.92 15.95
C ASP A 181 12.06 12.76 14.57
N ASP A 182 10.73 12.89 14.49
CA ASP A 182 9.96 12.91 13.25
C ASP A 182 10.43 14.04 12.33
N LYS A 183 10.94 13.68 11.15
CA LYS A 183 11.56 14.61 10.20
C LYS A 183 10.57 15.54 9.52
N ALA A 184 9.27 15.21 9.59
CA ALA A 184 8.21 16.06 9.08
C ALA A 184 7.97 17.30 9.96
N ILE A 185 8.28 17.20 11.25
CA ILE A 185 8.00 18.23 12.24
C ILE A 185 9.30 18.97 12.59
N ASP A 186 9.33 20.28 12.34
CA ASP A 186 10.55 21.10 12.50
C ASP A 186 10.67 21.71 13.90
N SER A 187 9.62 21.58 14.71
CA SER A 187 9.50 22.17 16.04
C SER A 187 9.04 21.15 17.07
N ASN A 188 9.02 21.56 18.33
CA ASN A 188 8.36 20.80 19.37
C ASN A 188 6.84 20.85 19.17
N ILE A 189 6.13 19.87 19.75
CA ILE A 189 4.67 19.80 19.73
C ILE A 189 4.17 20.25 21.10
N ASP A 190 3.33 21.27 21.14
CA ASP A 190 2.78 21.77 22.40
C ASP A 190 1.73 20.78 22.94
N VAL A 191 1.83 20.43 24.22
CA VAL A 191 0.91 19.47 24.85
C VAL A 191 -0.36 20.19 25.29
N VAL A 192 -1.50 19.63 24.91
CA VAL A 192 -2.83 20.10 25.29
C VAL A 192 -3.38 19.19 26.38
N GLY A 193 -4.06 19.79 27.36
CA GLY A 193 -4.70 19.07 28.46
C GLY A 193 -3.73 18.63 29.56
N ASP A 194 -4.30 17.97 30.56
CA ASP A 194 -3.53 17.39 31.66
C ASP A 194 -2.88 16.07 31.22
N THR A 195 -1.71 15.78 31.78
CA THR A 195 -0.98 14.54 31.52
C THR A 195 -0.41 13.96 32.80
N THR A 196 -0.35 12.64 32.87
CA THR A 196 0.35 11.88 33.91
C THR A 196 1.83 11.68 33.60
N ALA A 197 2.27 12.07 32.40
CA ALA A 197 3.66 11.92 31.98
C ALA A 197 4.60 12.79 32.82
N MET A 198 5.72 12.20 33.25
CA MET A 198 6.82 12.91 33.88
C MET A 198 7.79 13.45 32.81
N PRO A 199 8.38 14.63 33.01
CA PRO A 199 9.41 15.14 32.09
C PRO A 199 10.56 14.14 31.93
N GLY A 200 10.99 13.93 30.69
CA GLY A 200 11.99 12.94 30.31
C GLY A 200 11.41 11.58 29.89
N GLN A 201 10.12 11.31 30.11
CA GLN A 201 9.49 10.07 29.65
C GLN A 201 9.21 10.09 28.15
N LEU A 202 9.31 8.92 27.53
CA LEU A 202 8.87 8.68 26.17
C LEU A 202 7.36 8.50 26.15
N VAL A 203 6.69 9.22 25.25
CA VAL A 203 5.23 9.26 25.16
C VAL A 203 4.74 9.13 23.72
N VAL A 204 3.50 8.70 23.56
CA VAL A 204 2.74 8.76 22.31
C VAL A 204 1.74 9.90 22.43
N LEU A 205 1.81 10.82 21.48
CA LEU A 205 0.94 11.98 21.37
C LEU A 205 0.06 11.86 20.12
N ASP A 206 -1.24 12.13 20.26
CA ASP A 206 -2.15 12.27 19.14
C ASP A 206 -2.20 13.73 18.69
N LEU A 207 -1.80 13.97 17.44
CA LEU A 207 -1.66 15.29 16.85
C LEU A 207 -3.06 15.87 16.57
N GLU A 208 -3.34 17.07 17.09
CA GLU A 208 -4.52 17.84 16.68
C GLU A 208 -4.43 18.25 15.21
N GLU A 209 -5.53 18.79 14.67
CA GLU A 209 -5.53 19.34 13.32
C GLU A 209 -4.40 20.37 13.15
N TRP A 210 -3.53 20.09 12.18
CA TRP A 210 -2.37 20.92 11.86
C TRP A 210 -2.44 21.31 10.39
N SER A 211 -2.96 22.51 10.16
CA SER A 211 -3.28 23.06 8.84
C SER A 211 -2.27 24.12 8.36
N ASP A 212 -1.52 24.73 9.28
CA ASP A 212 -0.47 25.72 8.96
C ASP A 212 0.88 25.31 9.56
N ARG A 213 1.85 25.06 8.67
CA ARG A 213 3.22 24.66 9.06
C ARG A 213 3.94 25.75 9.89
N ASN A 214 3.54 27.01 9.75
CA ASN A 214 4.14 28.11 10.49
C ASN A 214 3.63 28.20 11.95
N VAL A 215 2.53 27.51 12.25
CA VAL A 215 1.99 27.40 13.60
C VAL A 215 2.57 26.15 14.26
N ARG A 216 2.94 26.26 15.54
CA ARG A 216 3.40 25.10 16.30
C ARG A 216 2.27 24.05 16.36
N PRO A 217 2.57 22.79 16.02
CA PRO A 217 1.61 21.71 16.18
C PRO A 217 1.26 21.53 17.66
N ARG A 218 0.05 21.04 17.91
CA ARG A 218 -0.46 20.71 19.23
C ARG A 218 -0.93 19.27 19.27
N GLY A 219 -0.98 18.67 20.45
CA GLY A 219 -1.61 17.37 20.61
C GLY A 219 -1.77 16.90 22.04
N LEU A 220 -2.49 15.80 22.18
CA LEU A 220 -2.80 15.19 23.47
C LEU A 220 -1.90 13.97 23.69
N ILE A 221 -1.31 13.85 24.87
CA ILE A 221 -0.60 12.62 25.25
C ILE A 221 -1.64 11.53 25.51
N ILE A 222 -1.61 10.48 24.71
CA ILE A 222 -2.53 9.34 24.81
C ILE A 222 -1.91 8.14 25.52
N GLU A 223 -0.58 8.06 25.58
CA GLU A 223 0.13 6.92 26.17
C GLU A 223 1.51 7.33 26.70
N VAL A 224 1.90 6.79 27.85
CA VAL A 224 3.24 6.93 28.42
C VAL A 224 3.95 5.58 28.25
N LEU A 225 5.03 5.56 27.46
CA LEU A 225 5.73 4.32 27.12
C LEU A 225 6.73 3.91 28.20
N GLY A 226 7.34 4.88 28.91
CA GLY A 226 8.35 4.64 29.94
C GLY A 226 9.52 5.60 29.84
N TRP A 227 10.68 5.24 30.40
CA TRP A 227 11.89 6.05 30.29
C TRP A 227 12.71 5.65 29.06
N PRO A 228 13.39 6.60 28.41
CA PRO A 228 14.36 6.27 27.38
C PRO A 228 15.44 5.31 27.92
N GLY A 229 15.61 4.16 27.26
CA GLY A 229 16.55 3.11 27.65
C GLY A 229 15.97 1.98 28.49
N ASP A 230 14.71 2.09 28.94
CA ASP A 230 14.03 0.97 29.58
C ASP A 230 13.84 -0.20 28.60
N PRO A 231 13.97 -1.46 29.06
CA PRO A 231 13.81 -2.64 28.20
C PRO A 231 12.45 -2.66 27.50
N GLY A 232 12.46 -2.77 26.16
CA GLY A 232 11.26 -2.90 25.33
C GLY A 232 10.59 -1.58 24.94
N VAL A 233 10.95 -0.45 25.57
CA VAL A 233 10.40 0.88 25.21
C VAL A 233 10.84 1.30 23.81
N ASP A 234 12.05 0.92 23.40
CA ASP A 234 12.58 1.10 22.06
C ASP A 234 11.74 0.37 21.00
N ILE A 235 11.34 -0.87 21.27
CA ILE A 235 10.51 -1.67 20.36
C ILE A 235 9.10 -1.09 20.27
N ILE A 236 8.50 -0.73 21.41
CA ILE A 236 7.18 -0.10 21.43
C ILE A 236 7.21 1.24 20.67
N SER A 237 8.27 2.04 20.83
CA SER A 237 8.48 3.28 20.06
C SER A 237 8.45 3.03 18.55
N VAL A 238 9.13 1.98 18.07
CA VAL A 238 9.13 1.59 16.65
C VAL A 238 7.72 1.20 16.20
N ILE A 239 7.01 0.40 16.98
CA ILE A 239 5.63 -0.02 16.69
C ILE A 239 4.73 1.20 16.47
N HIS A 240 4.74 2.16 17.39
CA HIS A 240 3.90 3.36 17.28
C HIS A 240 4.35 4.26 16.12
N ARG A 241 5.65 4.47 15.95
CA ARG A 241 6.21 5.34 14.90
C ARG A 241 5.83 4.89 13.50
N PHE A 242 5.84 3.58 13.26
CA PHE A 242 5.47 3.01 11.95
C PHE A 242 4.00 2.63 11.87
N GLY A 243 3.20 2.91 12.90
CA GLY A 243 1.77 2.58 12.94
C GLY A 243 1.51 1.08 12.82
N LEU A 244 2.41 0.24 13.34
CA LEU A 244 2.28 -1.21 13.24
C LEU A 244 1.12 -1.72 14.10
N ARG A 245 0.32 -2.60 13.53
CA ARG A 245 -0.87 -3.15 14.20
C ARG A 245 -0.48 -4.24 15.19
N THR A 246 -0.74 -4.01 16.47
CA THR A 246 -0.39 -4.95 17.56
C THR A 246 -1.50 -5.92 17.91
N SER A 247 -2.75 -5.61 17.57
CA SER A 247 -3.92 -6.44 17.90
C SER A 247 -4.82 -6.62 16.68
N PHE A 248 -5.60 -7.69 16.69
CA PHE A 248 -6.64 -7.93 15.69
C PHE A 248 -7.98 -7.34 16.16
N PRO A 249 -8.81 -6.82 15.24
CA PRO A 249 -10.18 -6.44 15.57
C PRO A 249 -11.02 -7.64 16.06
N ASP A 250 -11.97 -7.39 16.95
CA ASP A 250 -12.79 -8.47 17.57
C ASP A 250 -13.53 -9.34 16.54
N HIS A 251 -14.05 -8.73 15.48
CA HIS A 251 -14.75 -9.47 14.43
C HIS A 251 -13.84 -10.39 13.60
N VAL A 252 -12.54 -10.05 13.49
CA VAL A 252 -11.52 -10.91 12.87
C VAL A 252 -11.19 -12.09 13.79
N LEU A 253 -11.03 -11.82 15.09
CA LEU A 253 -10.83 -12.88 16.09
C LEU A 253 -12.03 -13.82 16.20
N ALA A 254 -13.25 -13.30 16.11
CA ALA A 254 -14.46 -14.10 16.11
C ALA A 254 -14.54 -15.05 14.91
N GLU A 255 -14.14 -14.58 13.72
CA GLU A 255 -14.05 -15.42 12.53
C GLU A 255 -12.98 -16.52 12.71
N ALA A 256 -11.78 -16.16 13.18
CA ALA A 256 -10.68 -17.09 13.40
C ALA A 256 -11.04 -18.20 14.40
N ARG A 257 -11.71 -17.86 15.51
CA ARG A 257 -12.18 -18.84 16.50
C ARG A 257 -13.28 -19.76 15.96
N GLY A 258 -13.95 -19.37 14.88
CA GLY A 258 -14.93 -20.20 14.19
C GLY A 258 -14.31 -21.28 13.29
N VAL A 259 -12.98 -21.23 13.06
CA VAL A 259 -12.28 -22.22 12.26
C VAL A 259 -11.98 -23.46 13.09
N SER A 260 -12.34 -24.63 12.58
CA SER A 260 -12.02 -25.92 13.20
C SER A 260 -10.50 -26.14 13.30
N GLU A 261 -10.05 -26.78 14.38
CA GLU A 261 -8.64 -27.18 14.55
C GLU A 261 -8.25 -28.42 13.74
N GLU A 262 -9.25 -29.10 13.16
CA GLU A 262 -9.08 -30.27 12.29
C GLU A 262 -9.71 -30.04 10.90
N PRO A 263 -9.08 -30.53 9.82
CA PRO A 263 -9.66 -30.46 8.48
C PRO A 263 -10.99 -31.22 8.38
N GLU A 264 -11.95 -30.63 7.67
CA GLU A 264 -13.25 -31.24 7.44
C GLU A 264 -13.15 -32.59 6.68
N PRO A 265 -13.82 -33.67 7.13
CA PRO A 265 -13.75 -34.98 6.47
C PRO A 265 -14.18 -34.97 5.00
N THR A 266 -15.11 -34.08 4.64
CA THR A 266 -15.57 -33.89 3.25
C THR A 266 -14.47 -33.32 2.37
N GLU A 267 -13.64 -32.43 2.91
CA GLU A 267 -12.52 -31.83 2.19
C GLU A 267 -11.35 -32.80 2.07
N ILE A 268 -11.07 -33.60 3.12
CA ILE A 268 -10.08 -34.68 3.07
C ILE A 268 -10.40 -35.63 1.90
N LYS A 269 -11.67 -36.07 1.76
CA LYS A 269 -12.11 -36.99 0.70
C LYS A 269 -11.91 -36.45 -0.72
N ARG A 270 -11.86 -35.13 -0.89
CA ARG A 270 -11.69 -34.48 -2.20
C ARG A 270 -10.22 -34.37 -2.61
N ARG A 271 -9.29 -34.52 -1.67
CA ARG A 271 -7.86 -34.28 -1.87
C ARG A 271 -7.07 -35.57 -1.95
N LYS A 272 -5.87 -35.50 -2.53
CA LYS A 272 -4.94 -36.61 -2.53
C LYS A 272 -4.36 -36.78 -1.12
N ASP A 273 -4.42 -38.00 -0.61
CA ASP A 273 -3.87 -38.36 0.69
C ASP A 273 -2.37 -38.63 0.61
N TRP A 274 -1.61 -38.06 1.54
CA TRP A 274 -0.15 -38.17 1.66
C TRP A 274 0.28 -38.72 3.03
N ARG A 275 -0.65 -39.13 3.89
CA ARG A 275 -0.36 -39.55 5.28
C ARG A 275 0.56 -40.77 5.39
N ASP A 276 0.57 -41.63 4.37
CA ASP A 276 1.46 -42.80 4.31
C ASP A 276 2.88 -42.47 3.79
N GLN A 277 3.16 -41.20 3.47
CA GLN A 277 4.46 -40.75 2.96
C GLN A 277 5.25 -40.01 4.04
N LEU A 278 6.58 -40.13 4.02
CA LEU A 278 7.46 -39.37 4.91
C LEU A 278 7.60 -37.92 4.43
N VAL A 279 6.62 -37.08 4.80
CA VAL A 279 6.63 -35.64 4.55
C VAL A 279 7.26 -34.94 5.77
N ILE A 280 8.26 -34.08 5.54
CA ILE A 280 9.02 -33.42 6.61
C ILE A 280 9.03 -31.90 6.45
N THR A 281 9.11 -31.16 7.56
CA THR A 281 9.42 -29.73 7.58
C THR A 281 10.87 -29.51 8.01
N ILE A 282 11.48 -28.39 7.64
CA ILE A 282 12.85 -28.02 8.03
C ILE A 282 12.85 -26.56 8.46
N ASP A 283 12.78 -26.33 9.77
CA ASP A 283 12.59 -25.01 10.36
C ASP A 283 13.57 -24.76 11.52
N PRO A 284 13.78 -23.48 11.91
CA PRO A 284 14.38 -23.14 13.20
C PRO A 284 13.64 -23.81 14.37
N ALA A 285 14.38 -24.15 15.43
CA ALA A 285 13.82 -24.88 16.58
C ALA A 285 12.74 -24.10 17.35
N ASP A 286 12.69 -22.77 17.19
CA ASP A 286 11.74 -21.85 17.81
C ASP A 286 10.58 -21.44 16.88
N ALA A 287 10.55 -21.95 15.64
CA ALA A 287 9.46 -21.70 14.70
C ALA A 287 8.13 -22.26 15.22
N LYS A 288 7.04 -21.53 14.99
CA LYS A 288 5.68 -21.93 15.41
C LYS A 288 4.70 -22.05 14.24
N ASP A 289 5.14 -21.59 13.08
CA ASP A 289 4.43 -21.39 11.83
C ASP A 289 5.16 -22.15 10.71
N HIS A 290 5.04 -23.48 10.73
CA HIS A 290 5.53 -24.33 9.64
C HIS A 290 4.66 -24.17 8.38
N ASP A 291 5.14 -23.40 7.40
CA ASP A 291 4.39 -23.07 6.19
C ASP A 291 4.56 -24.09 5.05
N ASP A 292 5.73 -24.74 5.00
CA ASP A 292 6.09 -25.70 3.96
C ASP A 292 6.60 -27.04 4.49
N ALA A 293 6.37 -28.08 3.69
CA ALA A 293 6.86 -29.42 3.94
C ALA A 293 7.27 -30.09 2.63
N ILE A 294 8.21 -31.02 2.70
CA ILE A 294 8.78 -31.68 1.52
C ILE A 294 8.75 -33.20 1.64
N TRP A 295 8.63 -33.85 0.50
CA TRP A 295 8.89 -35.28 0.32
C TRP A 295 9.74 -35.47 -0.92
N LEU A 296 10.70 -36.39 -0.86
CA LEU A 296 11.59 -36.72 -1.97
C LEU A 296 11.65 -38.22 -2.19
N GLU A 297 11.60 -38.62 -3.46
CA GLU A 297 11.87 -39.99 -3.90
C GLU A 297 12.88 -39.98 -5.05
N LYS A 298 13.85 -40.89 -4.99
CA LYS A 298 14.82 -41.08 -6.07
C LYS A 298 14.20 -41.93 -7.16
N THR A 299 14.28 -41.47 -8.41
CA THR A 299 13.83 -42.20 -9.60
C THR A 299 15.00 -42.64 -10.46
N ALA A 300 14.76 -43.48 -11.47
CA ALA A 300 15.80 -43.90 -12.42
C ALA A 300 16.40 -42.73 -13.22
N LYS A 301 15.63 -41.66 -13.43
CA LYS A 301 16.05 -40.48 -14.21
C LYS A 301 16.50 -39.31 -13.34
N GLY A 302 16.30 -39.36 -12.02
CA GLY A 302 16.66 -38.30 -11.09
C GLY A 302 15.86 -38.37 -9.80
N TRP A 303 15.02 -37.36 -9.54
CA TRP A 303 14.24 -37.24 -8.31
C TRP A 303 12.83 -36.75 -8.60
N THR A 304 11.89 -37.21 -7.77
CA THR A 304 10.58 -36.59 -7.63
C THR A 304 10.59 -35.82 -6.32
N LEU A 305 10.27 -34.53 -6.38
CA LEU A 305 10.10 -33.65 -5.23
C LEU A 305 8.64 -33.27 -5.12
N ALA A 306 8.04 -33.48 -3.96
CA ALA A 306 6.76 -32.88 -3.58
C ALA A 306 7.03 -31.72 -2.62
N VAL A 307 6.55 -30.53 -2.97
CA VAL A 307 6.55 -29.36 -2.08
C VAL A 307 5.11 -29.09 -1.67
N HIS A 308 4.83 -29.22 -0.38
CA HIS A 308 3.54 -28.97 0.24
C HIS A 308 3.58 -27.61 0.92
N ILE A 309 2.66 -26.71 0.53
CA ILE A 309 2.48 -25.40 1.16
C ILE A 309 1.14 -25.42 1.90
N ALA A 310 1.09 -24.90 3.12
CA ALA A 310 -0.14 -24.73 3.89
C ALA A 310 -1.25 -24.07 3.06
N ASP A 311 -2.44 -24.67 3.00
CA ASP A 311 -3.56 -24.13 2.21
C ASP A 311 -4.35 -23.08 3.00
N VAL A 312 -3.71 -21.95 3.30
CA VAL A 312 -4.34 -20.81 4.01
C VAL A 312 -5.60 -20.32 3.28
N SER A 313 -5.61 -20.38 1.94
CA SER A 313 -6.75 -19.97 1.10
C SER A 313 -8.00 -20.86 1.26
N HIS A 314 -7.83 -22.05 1.84
CA HIS A 314 -8.98 -22.86 2.23
C HIS A 314 -9.74 -22.22 3.40
N TYR A 315 -9.04 -21.64 4.37
CA TYR A 315 -9.64 -21.09 5.59
C TYR A 315 -10.00 -19.61 5.46
N ILE A 316 -9.23 -18.84 4.68
CA ILE A 316 -9.47 -17.40 4.48
C ILE A 316 -10.10 -17.19 3.10
N LYS A 317 -11.34 -16.70 3.07
CA LYS A 317 -12.09 -16.47 1.83
C LYS A 317 -12.02 -15.01 1.38
N PRO A 318 -11.90 -14.76 0.06
CA PRO A 318 -11.89 -13.39 -0.46
C PRO A 318 -13.09 -12.57 0.05
N GLY A 319 -12.81 -11.37 0.57
CA GLY A 319 -13.81 -10.44 1.12
C GLY A 319 -14.22 -10.70 2.57
N SER A 320 -13.74 -11.78 3.20
CA SER A 320 -13.94 -12.05 4.64
C SER A 320 -13.26 -10.99 5.52
N PRO A 321 -13.65 -10.86 6.81
CA PRO A 321 -12.91 -10.06 7.77
C PRO A 321 -11.42 -10.39 7.85
N MET A 322 -11.05 -11.67 7.95
CA MET A 322 -9.65 -12.11 7.97
C MET A 322 -8.91 -11.74 6.68
N ASP A 323 -9.54 -11.88 5.51
CA ASP A 323 -8.93 -11.50 4.22
C ASP A 323 -8.62 -10.00 4.17
N LYS A 324 -9.58 -9.16 4.54
CA LYS A 324 -9.39 -7.70 4.58
C LYS A 324 -8.29 -7.31 5.55
N GLU A 325 -8.27 -7.90 6.74
CA GLU A 325 -7.22 -7.62 7.74
C GLU A 325 -5.84 -8.10 7.26
N ALA A 326 -5.76 -9.27 6.61
CA ALA A 326 -4.52 -9.77 6.03
C ALA A 326 -4.00 -8.87 4.91
N VAL A 327 -4.88 -8.34 4.05
CA VAL A 327 -4.52 -7.35 3.00
C VAL A 327 -3.99 -6.07 3.61
N GLU A 328 -4.64 -5.56 4.66
CA GLU A 328 -4.22 -4.33 5.36
C GLU A 328 -2.87 -4.50 6.08
N ARG A 329 -2.59 -5.68 6.63
CA ARG A 329 -1.30 -5.99 7.26
C ARG A 329 -0.20 -6.27 6.23
N GLY A 330 -0.54 -6.96 5.14
CA GLY A 330 0.34 -7.34 4.04
C GLY A 330 1.40 -8.41 4.37
N ASN A 331 1.97 -8.39 5.59
CA ASN A 331 2.94 -9.37 6.06
C ASN A 331 2.94 -9.49 7.59
N SER A 332 3.61 -10.53 8.10
CA SER A 332 4.03 -10.61 9.51
C SER A 332 5.28 -9.75 9.70
N THR A 333 5.28 -8.86 10.68
CA THR A 333 6.44 -8.02 11.00
C THR A 333 7.26 -8.65 12.12
N TYR A 334 8.50 -9.03 11.83
CA TYR A 334 9.44 -9.60 12.79
C TYR A 334 10.28 -8.49 13.41
N LEU A 335 10.15 -8.31 14.72
CA LEU A 335 10.93 -7.40 15.56
C LEU A 335 11.94 -8.21 16.36
N VAL A 336 12.87 -7.52 17.04
CA VAL A 336 13.94 -8.18 17.81
C VAL A 336 13.41 -9.12 18.89
N ASP A 337 12.30 -8.77 19.55
CA ASP A 337 11.76 -9.53 20.69
C ASP A 337 10.42 -10.24 20.40
N ARG A 338 9.76 -9.95 19.27
CA ARG A 338 8.41 -10.43 18.98
C ARG A 338 8.08 -10.41 17.50
N VAL A 339 6.98 -11.08 17.16
CA VAL A 339 6.36 -11.03 15.84
C VAL A 339 5.00 -10.37 15.96
N LEU A 340 4.69 -9.44 15.05
CA LEU A 340 3.34 -8.94 14.83
C LEU A 340 2.74 -9.73 13.66
N PRO A 341 1.89 -10.74 13.92
CA PRO A 341 1.50 -11.67 12.88
C PRO A 341 0.51 -11.05 11.89
N MET A 342 0.58 -11.52 10.65
CA MET A 342 -0.41 -11.20 9.61
C MET A 342 -1.76 -11.83 9.91
N LEU A 343 -1.77 -13.06 10.44
CA LEU A 343 -2.95 -13.86 10.69
C LEU A 343 -3.12 -14.15 12.18
N PRO A 344 -4.36 -14.36 12.67
CA PRO A 344 -4.60 -14.82 14.02
C PRO A 344 -3.91 -16.16 14.30
N THR A 345 -3.54 -16.38 15.56
CA THR A 345 -2.78 -17.56 16.01
C THR A 345 -3.48 -18.89 15.75
N GLU A 346 -4.81 -18.88 15.77
CA GLU A 346 -5.68 -20.02 15.44
C GLU A 346 -5.42 -20.54 14.02
N LEU A 347 -5.02 -19.65 13.11
CA LEU A 347 -4.61 -20.00 11.76
C LEU A 347 -3.11 -20.24 11.70
N SER A 348 -2.30 -19.20 11.99
CA SER A 348 -0.84 -19.21 11.75
C SER A 348 -0.12 -20.32 12.50
N ASN A 349 -0.46 -20.50 13.79
CA ASN A 349 0.17 -21.48 14.66
C ASN A 349 -0.76 -22.69 14.88
N GLY A 350 -1.94 -22.69 14.30
CA GLY A 350 -2.98 -23.70 14.51
C GLY A 350 -3.19 -24.57 13.28
N ILE A 351 -4.30 -24.35 12.58
CA ILE A 351 -4.76 -25.21 11.48
C ILE A 351 -3.94 -25.06 10.19
N CYS A 352 -3.23 -23.94 9.97
CA CYS A 352 -2.37 -23.78 8.81
C CYS A 352 -0.95 -24.28 9.05
N SER A 353 -0.48 -24.31 10.29
CA SER A 353 0.87 -24.80 10.60
C SER A 353 0.97 -26.32 10.39
N LEU A 354 1.94 -26.75 9.59
CA LEU A 354 2.26 -28.14 9.26
C LEU A 354 2.98 -28.87 10.41
N LYS A 355 2.35 -28.86 11.58
CA LYS A 355 2.86 -29.52 12.80
C LYS A 355 3.01 -31.03 12.60
N PRO A 356 3.96 -31.67 13.32
CA PRO A 356 4.16 -33.10 13.22
C PRO A 356 2.94 -33.88 13.72
N ASN A 357 2.65 -35.00 13.04
CA ASN A 357 1.63 -35.99 13.43
C ASN A 357 0.19 -35.46 13.54
N VAL A 358 -0.15 -34.40 12.81
CA VAL A 358 -1.54 -33.90 12.72
C VAL A 358 -1.92 -33.68 11.25
N ASP A 359 -3.18 -33.94 10.93
CA ASP A 359 -3.68 -33.80 9.56
C ASP A 359 -3.83 -32.32 9.18
N ARG A 360 -3.28 -31.93 8.02
CA ARG A 360 -3.26 -30.55 7.54
C ARG A 360 -3.54 -30.47 6.04
N LEU A 361 -4.27 -29.44 5.62
CA LEU A 361 -4.56 -29.19 4.21
C LEU A 361 -3.40 -28.46 3.56
N THR A 362 -2.89 -29.01 2.45
CA THR A 362 -1.80 -28.41 1.68
C THR A 362 -2.18 -28.24 0.21
N LYS A 363 -1.53 -27.28 -0.44
CA LYS A 363 -1.35 -27.25 -1.89
C LYS A 363 0.00 -27.89 -2.19
N CYS A 364 0.00 -28.88 -3.07
CA CYS A 364 1.19 -29.64 -3.41
C CYS A 364 1.63 -29.33 -4.83
N ALA A 365 2.91 -29.01 -5.01
CA ALA A 365 3.58 -29.00 -6.31
C ALA A 365 4.44 -30.27 -6.42
N LEU A 366 4.20 -31.05 -7.48
CA LEU A 366 5.05 -32.20 -7.82
C LEU A 366 6.02 -31.78 -8.92
N LEU A 367 7.30 -32.00 -8.68
CA LEU A 367 8.38 -31.64 -9.60
C LEU A 367 9.20 -32.88 -9.92
N GLU A 368 9.41 -33.12 -11.22
CA GLU A 368 10.41 -34.08 -11.69
C GLU A 368 11.72 -33.36 -11.94
N ILE A 369 12.74 -33.72 -11.16
CA ILE A 369 14.09 -33.19 -11.26
C ILE A 369 14.92 -34.25 -11.99
N LEU A 370 15.11 -34.05 -13.29
CA LEU A 370 15.95 -34.93 -14.09
C LEU A 370 17.42 -34.73 -13.72
N THR A 371 18.14 -35.83 -13.53
CA THR A 371 19.60 -35.80 -13.51
C THR A 371 20.02 -35.35 -14.91
N PRO A 372 20.85 -34.31 -15.05
CA PRO A 372 21.30 -33.89 -16.37
C PRO A 372 22.08 -35.05 -17.01
N GLU A 373 21.49 -35.73 -17.99
CA GLU A 373 22.27 -36.05 -19.18
C GLU A 373 22.72 -34.69 -19.75
N LYS A 374 23.96 -34.57 -20.24
CA LYS A 374 24.46 -33.30 -20.80
C LYS A 374 23.40 -32.66 -21.72
N SER A 375 22.69 -31.61 -21.27
CA SER A 375 21.47 -31.01 -21.87
C SER A 375 20.16 -31.78 -21.53
N SER A 376 19.09 -31.27 -20.94
CA SER A 376 18.52 -29.91 -20.82
C SER A 376 17.17 -29.94 -20.05
N ARG A 377 16.84 -28.81 -19.39
CA ARG A 377 15.50 -28.24 -19.04
C ARG A 377 14.57 -28.99 -18.04
N LEU A 378 14.17 -28.24 -17.01
CA LEU A 378 13.05 -28.52 -16.08
C LEU A 378 11.70 -28.46 -16.82
N SER A 379 10.83 -29.45 -16.60
CA SER A 379 9.42 -29.41 -17.02
C SER A 379 8.50 -29.40 -15.79
N LEU A 380 7.63 -28.41 -15.70
CA LEU A 380 6.57 -28.32 -14.68
C LEU A 380 5.29 -28.97 -15.23
N SER A 381 4.72 -29.92 -14.50
CA SER A 381 3.34 -30.36 -14.68
C SER A 381 2.57 -30.12 -13.37
N MET A 382 1.33 -29.63 -13.49
CA MET A 382 0.43 -29.46 -12.35
C MET A 382 -0.60 -30.60 -12.36
N PRO A 383 -0.69 -31.41 -11.29
CA PRO A 383 -1.74 -32.42 -11.12
C PRO A 383 -3.08 -31.84 -10.66
#